data_AF-A0A109WQS5-F1
#
_entry.id   AF-A0A109WQS5-F1
#
_cell.length_a   1.000
_cell.length_b   1.000
_cell.length_c   1.000
_cell.angle_alpha   90.00
_cell.angle_beta   90.00
_cell.angle_gamma   90.00
#
_symmetry.space_group_name_H-M   'P 1'
#
loop_
_entity.id
_entity.type
_entity.pdbx_description
1 polymer ?
#
loop_
_entity_poly.entity_id
_entity_poly.type
_entity_poly.pdbx_seq_one_letter_code
_entity_poly.pdbx_strand_id
1 'polypeptide(L)'
;MEPPITTLSDEMTRILEEAAEGLKALEEEVITAEFNPDDPASVEAAIAHVEAVIDAKIARFRGNRLVDEAADAIKAECRANILLQATDRDTDRGTRTLH
;
A
#
# COMPACT_ATOMS: atom_id res chain seq x y z
N MET A 1 48.42 -6.02 -7.82
CA MET A 1 47.36 -6.53 -6.92
C MET A 1 46.27 -5.47 -6.96
N GLU A 2 45.41 -5.58 -7.98
CA GLU A 2 44.32 -4.63 -8.21
C GLU A 2 43.20 -4.94 -7.21
N PRO A 3 42.52 -3.93 -6.63
CA PRO A 3 41.44 -4.17 -5.69
C PRO A 3 40.26 -4.86 -6.41
N PRO A 4 39.59 -5.83 -5.79
CA PRO A 4 38.52 -6.58 -6.45
C PRO A 4 37.28 -5.68 -6.63
N ILE A 5 36.72 -5.71 -7.84
CA ILE A 5 35.50 -5.00 -8.29
C ILE A 5 34.20 -5.62 -7.67
N THR A 6 34.30 -6.44 -6.61
CA THR A 6 33.15 -7.15 -6.03
C THR A 6 32.15 -6.26 -5.30
N THR A 7 32.55 -5.08 -4.81
CA THR A 7 31.71 -4.30 -3.89
C THR A 7 30.42 -3.76 -4.51
N LEU A 8 30.45 -3.32 -5.77
CA LEU A 8 29.25 -2.76 -6.43
C LEU A 8 28.21 -3.82 -6.75
N SER A 9 28.65 -5.01 -7.19
CA SER A 9 27.73 -6.10 -7.53
C SER A 9 27.03 -6.62 -6.28
N ASP A 10 27.76 -6.79 -5.18
CA ASP A 10 27.21 -7.30 -3.93
C ASP A 10 26.22 -6.31 -3.29
N GLU A 11 26.48 -5.00 -3.41
CA GLU A 11 25.58 -3.94 -2.94
C GLU A 11 24.29 -3.91 -3.76
N MET A 12 24.37 -3.99 -5.09
CA MET A 12 23.20 -4.04 -5.96
C MET A 12 22.35 -5.28 -5.72
N THR A 13 22.98 -6.45 -5.52
CA THR A 13 22.25 -7.68 -5.19
C THR A 13 21.49 -7.54 -3.88
N ARG A 14 22.10 -6.96 -2.85
CA ARG A 14 21.43 -6.73 -1.56
C ARG A 14 20.21 -5.83 -1.68
N ILE A 15 20.30 -4.73 -2.44
CA ILE A 15 19.16 -3.83 -2.67
C ILE A 15 18.00 -4.57 -3.36
N LEU A 16 18.30 -5.42 -4.33
CA LEU A 16 17.28 -6.20 -5.05
C LEU A 16 16.65 -7.27 -4.15
N GLU A 17 17.43 -7.93 -3.30
CA GLU A 17 16.94 -8.92 -2.34
C GLU A 17 16.01 -8.26 -1.31
N GLU A 18 16.43 -7.14 -0.72
CA GLU A 18 15.59 -6.36 0.21
C GLU A 18 14.30 -5.88 -0.46
N ALA A 19 14.39 -5.47 -1.74
CA ALA A 19 13.21 -5.07 -2.50
C ALA A 19 12.24 -6.24 -2.71
N ALA A 20 12.75 -7.40 -3.14
CA ALA A 20 11.94 -8.60 -3.35
C ALA A 20 11.26 -9.05 -2.06
N GLU A 21 11.97 -9.03 -0.92
CA GLU A 21 11.39 -9.34 0.38
C GLU A 21 10.33 -8.32 0.81
N GLY A 22 10.55 -7.03 0.54
CA GLY A 22 9.60 -5.96 0.85
C GLY A 22 8.32 -6.08 0.05
N LEU A 23 8.42 -6.29 -1.25
CA LEU A 23 7.26 -6.49 -2.12
C LEU A 23 6.48 -7.74 -1.74
N LYS A 24 7.16 -8.86 -1.46
CA LYS A 24 6.49 -10.08 -1.01
C LYS A 24 5.76 -9.89 0.32
N ALA A 25 6.38 -9.16 1.26
CA ALA A 25 5.75 -8.86 2.53
C ALA A 25 4.48 -8.00 2.38
N LEU A 26 4.45 -7.10 1.39
CA LEU A 26 3.27 -6.31 1.05
C LEU A 26 2.18 -7.14 0.37
N GLU A 27 2.54 -8.05 -0.53
CA GLU A 27 1.60 -8.94 -1.23
C GLU A 27 0.89 -9.91 -0.29
N GLU A 28 1.59 -10.43 0.72
CA GLU A 28 1.02 -11.33 1.73
C GLU A 28 0.14 -10.59 2.76
N GLU A 29 0.21 -9.26 2.82
CA GLU A 29 -0.54 -8.46 3.79
C GLU A 29 -1.97 -8.22 3.31
N VAL A 30 -2.94 -8.73 4.07
CA VAL A 30 -4.36 -8.44 3.86
C VAL A 30 -4.80 -7.38 4.86
N ILE A 31 -5.00 -6.16 4.38
CA ILE A 31 -5.44 -5.04 5.20
C ILE A 31 -6.96 -4.93 5.14
N THR A 32 -7.62 -5.18 6.26
CA THR A 32 -9.06 -4.97 6.41
C THR A 32 -9.32 -3.60 7.01
N ALA A 33 -10.05 -2.74 6.30
CA ALA A 33 -10.49 -1.45 6.79
C ALA A 33 -12.02 -1.37 6.78
N GLU A 34 -12.61 -1.05 7.93
CA GLU A 34 -14.03 -0.72 8.05
C GLU A 34 -14.21 0.80 7.97
N PHE A 35 -15.14 1.25 7.14
CA PHE A 35 -15.52 2.65 7.05
C PHE A 35 -16.99 2.82 6.73
N ASN A 36 -17.54 3.95 7.16
CA ASN A 36 -18.86 4.40 6.74
C ASN A 36 -18.74 5.23 5.46
N PRO A 37 -19.33 4.80 4.33
CA PRO A 37 -19.28 5.54 3.08
C PRO A 37 -20.00 6.89 3.14
N ASP A 38 -20.96 7.05 4.07
CA ASP A 38 -21.74 8.29 4.24
C ASP A 38 -21.02 9.34 5.11
N ASP A 39 -19.90 8.96 5.74
CA ASP A 39 -19.11 9.83 6.60
C ASP A 39 -17.71 10.04 6.00
N PRO A 40 -17.45 11.21 5.39
CA PRO A 40 -16.14 11.54 4.84
C PRO A 40 -15.00 11.39 5.86
N ALA A 41 -15.26 11.65 7.15
CA ALA A 41 -14.25 11.48 8.18
C ALA A 41 -13.92 10.00 8.42
N SER A 42 -14.91 9.11 8.32
CA SER A 42 -14.69 7.67 8.40
C SER A 42 -13.93 7.12 7.19
N VAL A 43 -14.21 7.63 5.99
CA VAL A 43 -13.50 7.26 4.75
C VAL A 43 -12.02 7.65 4.85
N GLU A 44 -11.73 8.90 5.23
CA GLU A 44 -10.36 9.38 5.40
C GLU A 44 -9.63 8.63 6.53
N ALA A 45 -10.32 8.28 7.62
CA ALA A 45 -9.73 7.46 8.68
C ALA A 45 -9.33 6.06 8.21
N ALA A 46 -10.12 5.42 7.34
CA ALA A 46 -9.75 4.13 6.76
C ALA A 46 -8.58 4.23 5.79
N ILE A 47 -8.53 5.29 4.96
CA ILE A 47 -7.37 5.54 4.09
C ILE A 47 -6.11 5.69 4.95
N ALA A 48 -6.15 6.57 5.96
CA ALA A 48 -5.02 6.79 6.86
C ALA A 48 -4.61 5.51 7.61
N HIS A 49 -5.58 4.66 8.00
CA HIS A 49 -5.30 3.38 8.62
C HIS A 49 -4.53 2.45 7.69
N VAL A 50 -5.00 2.28 6.45
CA VAL A 50 -4.34 1.42 5.45
C VAL A 50 -2.92 1.93 5.16
N GLU A 51 -2.75 3.23 4.95
CA GLU A 51 -1.43 3.83 4.72
C GLU A 51 -0.48 3.57 5.89
N ALA A 52 -0.96 3.72 7.13
CA ALA A 52 -0.16 3.46 8.34
C ALA A 52 0.24 2.00 8.49
N VAL A 53 -0.65 1.05 8.14
CA VAL A 53 -0.34 -0.39 8.17
C VAL A 53 0.73 -0.73 7.14
N ILE A 54 0.61 -0.19 5.91
CA ILE A 54 1.62 -0.35 4.86
C ILE A 54 2.97 0.21 5.34
N ASP A 55 2.97 1.43 5.89
CA ASP A 55 4.18 2.08 6.41
C ASP A 55 4.85 1.29 7.52
N ALA A 56 4.06 0.72 8.43
CA ALA A 56 4.58 -0.13 9.49
C ALA A 56 5.19 -1.43 8.93
N LYS A 57 4.57 -2.02 7.90
CA LYS A 57 5.03 -3.25 7.25
C LYS A 57 6.37 -3.04 6.54
N ILE A 58 6.52 -1.90 5.84
CA ILE A 58 7.74 -1.57 5.09
C ILE A 58 8.79 -0.83 5.92
N ALA A 59 8.51 -0.52 7.19
CA ALA A 59 9.42 0.22 8.07
C ALA A 59 10.84 -0.38 8.10
N ARG A 60 10.96 -1.72 8.03
CA ARG A 60 12.24 -2.44 8.02
C ARG A 60 13.04 -2.31 6.72
N PHE A 61 12.41 -1.87 5.64
CA PHE A 61 12.99 -1.71 4.31
C PHE A 61 13.10 -0.24 3.87
N ARG A 62 12.77 0.69 4.77
CA ARG A 62 12.86 2.12 4.49
C ARG A 62 14.26 2.49 4.02
N GLY A 63 14.34 3.25 2.94
CA GLY A 63 15.59 3.58 2.26
C GLY A 63 15.86 2.73 1.02
N ASN A 64 15.09 1.64 0.82
CA ASN A 64 15.04 0.96 -0.46
C ASN A 64 13.99 1.62 -1.36
N ARG A 65 14.46 2.36 -2.36
CA ARG A 65 13.59 3.10 -3.29
C ARG A 65 12.54 2.24 -3.97
N LEU A 66 12.84 0.97 -4.28
CA LEU A 66 11.88 0.08 -4.93
C LEU A 66 10.74 -0.30 -4.00
N VAL A 67 11.03 -0.49 -2.71
CA VAL A 67 10.01 -0.78 -1.70
C VAL A 67 9.16 0.45 -1.43
N ASP A 68 9.79 1.63 -1.34
CA ASP A 68 9.08 2.89 -1.15
C ASP A 68 8.13 3.17 -2.34
N GLU A 69 8.61 3.03 -3.58
CA GLU A 69 7.79 3.21 -4.80
C GLU A 69 6.63 2.18 -4.87
N ALA A 70 6.87 0.93 -4.49
CA ALA A 70 5.83 -0.10 -4.45
C ALA A 70 4.77 0.19 -3.37
N ALA A 71 5.20 0.61 -2.18
CA ALA A 71 4.30 0.96 -1.08
C ALA A 71 3.41 2.15 -1.47
N ASP A 72 3.97 3.17 -2.12
CA ASP A 72 3.20 4.32 -2.60
C ASP A 72 2.17 3.92 -3.67
N ALA A 73 2.52 3.01 -4.58
CA ALA A 73 1.59 2.47 -5.57
C ALA A 73 0.42 1.74 -4.91
N ILE A 74 0.69 0.86 -3.93
CA ILE A 74 -0.34 0.11 -3.21
C ILE A 74 -1.24 1.06 -2.40
N LYS A 75 -0.66 2.06 -1.71
CA LYS A 75 -1.45 3.08 -0.99
C LYS A 75 -2.39 3.83 -1.92
N ALA A 76 -1.91 4.23 -3.09
CA ALA A 76 -2.73 4.93 -4.09
C ALA A 76 -3.89 4.06 -4.59
N GLU A 77 -3.63 2.77 -4.85
CA GLU A 77 -4.66 1.81 -5.25
C GLU A 77 -5.69 1.58 -4.14
N CYS A 78 -5.25 1.35 -2.90
CA CYS A 78 -6.13 1.20 -1.75
C CYS A 78 -7.02 2.43 -1.56
N ARG A 79 -6.43 3.64 -1.65
CA ARG A 79 -7.17 4.89 -1.54
C ARG A 79 -8.23 5.01 -2.64
N ALA A 80 -7.87 4.74 -3.89
CA ALA A 80 -8.81 4.79 -5.00
C ALA A 80 -9.96 3.78 -4.82
N ASN A 81 -9.65 2.57 -4.36
CA ASN A 81 -10.66 1.53 -4.10
C ASN A 81 -11.62 1.92 -2.97
N ILE A 82 -11.11 2.47 -1.86
CA ILE A 82 -11.95 2.95 -0.75
C ILE A 82 -12.89 4.06 -1.23
N LEU A 83 -12.39 5.05 -1.98
CA LEU A 83 -13.20 6.15 -2.53
C LEU A 83 -14.25 5.66 -3.53
N LEU A 84 -13.89 4.68 -4.37
CA LEU A 84 -14.82 4.05 -5.30
C LEU A 84 -15.96 3.36 -4.55
N GLN A 85 -15.63 2.54 -3.55
CA GLN A 85 -16.63 1.86 -2.72
C GLN A 85 -17.54 2.84 -1.94
N ALA A 86 -16.99 3.98 -1.50
CA ALA A 86 -17.77 5.04 -0.89
C ALA A 86 -18.80 5.63 -1.87
N THR A 87 -18.38 5.88 -3.11
CA THR A 87 -19.23 6.45 -4.16
C THR A 87 -20.29 5.46 -4.67
N ASP A 88 -19.92 4.19 -4.87
CA ASP A 88 -20.86 3.15 -5.36
C ASP A 88 -22.00 2.89 -4.35
N ARG A 89 -21.70 2.89 -3.05
CA ARG A 89 -22.70 2.71 -1.98
C ARG A 89 -23.75 3.83 -1.96
N ASP A 90 -23.37 5.06 -2.30
CA ASP A 90 -24.33 6.17 -2.45
C ASP A 90 -25.27 5.95 -3.63
N THR A 91 -24.80 5.30 -4.68
CA THR A 91 -25.56 5.11 -5.93
C THR A 91 -26.62 4.00 -5.78
N ASP A 92 -26.33 2.93 -5.04
CA ASP A 92 -27.28 1.82 -4.78
C ASP A 92 -28.42 2.20 -3.81
N ARG A 93 -28.25 3.28 -3.02
CA ARG A 93 -29.31 3.79 -2.14
C ARG A 93 -30.41 4.54 -2.90
N GLY A 94 -30.13 5.06 -4.10
CA GLY A 94 -31.07 5.85 -4.92
C GLY A 94 -32.15 5.05 -5.66
N THR A 95 -32.04 3.72 -5.74
CA THR A 95 -32.89 2.86 -6.60
C THR A 95 -33.82 1.91 -5.83
N ARG A 96 -33.88 1.96 -4.49
CA ARG A 96 -34.95 1.27 -3.73
C ARG A 96 -36.30 1.95 -3.98
N THR A 97 -36.88 1.62 -5.13
CA THR A 97 -38.28 1.83 -5.45
C THR A 97 -39.08 0.98 -4.47
N LEU A 98 -39.82 1.65 -3.57
CA LEU A 98 -40.87 1.03 -2.78
C LEU A 98 -41.96 0.53 -3.75
N HIS A 99 -42.10 -0.79 -3.87
CA HIS A 99 -43.29 -1.46 -4.37
C HIS A 99 -43.64 -2.62 -3.45
#